data_AF-A0A533U237-F1
#
_entry.id   AF-A0A533U237-F1
#
_cell.length_a   1.000
_cell.length_b   1.000
_cell.length_c   1.000
_cell.angle_alpha   90.00
_cell.angle_beta   90.00
_cell.angle_gamma   90.00
#
_symmetry.space_group_name_H-M   'P 1'
#
loop_
_entity.id
_entity.type
_entity.pdbx_description
1 polymer ?
#
loop_
_entity_poly.entity_id
_entity_poly.type
_entity_poly.pdbx_seq_one_letter_code
_entity_poly.pdbx_strand_id
1 'polypeptide(L)'
;MVKTIIYLEGGGESKELQIRCRKGFNKLLEQNGFKGKMPGLKACGSRNSAFNDFRIAHQNKTHLFVALWIDSEDPVSNIEKTWEHLKKRDGWEQPAKSFDEQVLFMTTCMETLIATDREALKKCFKDNLQESALPPLNNLESKNRKELFEILKHATRNCPSHYEKGKKSFELLGLLDATLLRQHLPSVERTWRILNKNLLL
;
A
#
# COMPACT_ATOMS: atom_id res chain seq x y z
N MET A 1 19.07 5.53 -15.74
CA MET A 1 17.65 5.91 -15.91
C MET A 1 16.80 4.88 -15.19
N VAL A 2 15.85 5.30 -14.34
CA VAL A 2 14.96 4.36 -13.64
C VAL A 2 13.92 3.84 -14.64
N LYS A 3 13.93 2.53 -14.91
CA LYS A 3 13.01 1.89 -15.87
C LYS A 3 11.55 1.94 -15.40
N THR A 4 11.33 1.81 -14.09
CA THR A 4 10.01 1.70 -13.49
C THR A 4 9.84 2.67 -12.32
N ILE A 5 8.76 3.45 -12.31
CA ILE A 5 8.43 4.37 -11.21
C ILE A 5 7.05 4.06 -10.65
N ILE A 6 6.93 4.14 -9.32
CA ILE A 6 5.68 3.96 -8.59
C ILE A 6 5.36 5.21 -7.78
N TYR A 7 4.17 5.75 -8.01
CA TYR A 7 3.61 6.89 -7.31
C TYR A 7 2.75 6.38 -6.14
N LEU A 8 3.10 6.77 -4.93
CA LEU A 8 2.51 6.28 -3.69
C LEU A 8 1.55 7.32 -3.11
N GLU A 9 0.34 6.90 -2.76
CA GLU A 9 -0.47 7.65 -1.79
C GLU A 9 0.19 7.59 -0.42
N GLY A 10 0.28 8.74 0.25
CA GLY A 10 0.88 8.89 1.57
C GLY A 10 2.20 9.65 1.55
N GLY A 11 2.78 9.78 2.75
CA GLY A 11 3.94 10.63 3.02
C GLY A 11 3.60 12.04 3.46
N GLY A 12 2.31 12.42 3.52
CA GLY A 12 1.86 13.73 3.99
C GLY A 12 2.53 14.91 3.27
N GLU A 13 2.46 16.08 3.90
CA GLU A 13 3.00 17.33 3.34
C GLU A 13 4.47 17.60 3.74
N SER A 14 5.02 16.84 4.71
CA SER A 14 6.38 17.06 5.20
C SER A 14 7.39 16.17 4.47
N LYS A 15 8.58 16.73 4.19
CA LYS A 15 9.70 15.97 3.60
C LYS A 15 10.07 14.74 4.44
N GLU A 16 9.99 14.86 5.76
CA GLU A 16 10.29 13.76 6.69
C GLU A 16 9.31 12.59 6.52
N LEU A 17 8.00 12.87 6.49
CA LEU A 17 6.98 11.83 6.30
C LEU A 17 7.10 11.18 4.91
N GLN A 18 7.42 11.95 3.87
CA GLN A 18 7.65 11.41 2.53
C GLN A 18 8.86 10.47 2.48
N ILE A 19 9.96 10.82 3.18
CA ILE A 19 11.14 9.94 3.31
C ILE A 19 10.77 8.65 4.04
N ARG A 20 10.01 8.75 5.13
CA ARG A 20 9.56 7.56 5.90
C ARG A 20 8.66 6.66 5.07
N CYS A 21 7.70 7.23 4.34
CA CYS A 21 6.82 6.51 3.42
C CYS A 21 7.66 5.70 2.43
N ARG A 22 8.54 6.35 1.66
CA ARG A 22 9.44 5.65 0.71
C ARG A 22 10.30 4.58 1.38
N LYS A 23 10.81 4.84 2.60
CA LYS A 23 11.61 3.87 3.35
C LYS A 23 10.81 2.62 3.73
N GLY A 24 9.56 2.77 4.16
CA GLY A 24 8.66 1.65 4.48
C GLY A 24 8.40 0.77 3.27
N PHE A 25 7.98 1.36 2.15
CA PHE A 25 7.76 0.62 0.90
C PHE A 25 9.02 -0.01 0.33
N ASN A 26 10.16 0.68 0.37
CA ASN A 26 11.42 0.10 -0.08
C ASN A 26 11.76 -1.18 0.70
N LYS A 27 11.61 -1.16 2.02
CA LYS A 27 11.84 -2.35 2.85
C LYS A 27 10.87 -3.48 2.52
N LEU A 28 9.58 -3.17 2.37
CA LEU A 28 8.57 -4.16 1.99
C LEU A 28 8.91 -4.83 0.64
N LEU A 29 9.32 -4.04 -0.35
CA LEU A 29 9.73 -4.53 -1.66
C LEU A 29 11.04 -5.35 -1.59
N GLU A 30 12.02 -4.91 -0.80
CA GLU A 30 13.25 -5.68 -0.58
C GLU A 30 12.97 -7.04 0.05
N GLN A 31 12.09 -7.10 1.06
CA GLN A 31 11.65 -8.34 1.71
C GLN A 31 10.91 -9.26 0.73
N ASN A 32 10.21 -8.70 -0.27
CA ASN A 32 9.58 -9.46 -1.34
C ASN A 32 10.53 -9.82 -2.51
N GLY A 33 11.85 -9.75 -2.30
CA GLY A 33 12.84 -10.20 -3.29
C GLY A 33 13.09 -9.23 -4.45
N PHE A 34 12.71 -7.94 -4.32
CA PHE A 34 13.03 -6.91 -5.32
C PHE A 34 14.38 -6.23 -5.12
N LYS A 35 15.18 -6.66 -4.13
CA LYS A 35 16.53 -6.16 -3.92
C LYS A 35 17.36 -6.29 -5.22
N GLY A 36 17.98 -5.20 -5.64
CA GLY A 36 18.74 -5.10 -6.90
C GLY A 36 17.91 -4.74 -8.14
N LYS A 37 16.58 -4.82 -8.08
CA LYS A 37 15.63 -4.47 -9.16
C LYS A 37 14.54 -3.49 -8.69
N MET A 38 14.92 -2.60 -7.78
CA MET A 38 13.99 -1.69 -7.12
C MET A 38 13.42 -0.65 -8.08
N PRO A 39 12.10 -0.40 -8.05
CA PRO A 39 11.52 0.74 -8.76
C PRO A 39 11.93 2.05 -8.09
N GLY A 40 11.83 3.15 -8.83
CA GLY A 40 11.77 4.48 -8.22
C GLY A 40 10.46 4.63 -7.45
N LEU A 41 10.51 5.16 -6.23
CA LEU A 41 9.32 5.45 -5.43
C LEU A 41 9.15 6.96 -5.25
N LYS A 42 7.97 7.48 -5.53
CA LYS A 42 7.59 8.87 -5.23
C LYS A 42 6.40 8.88 -4.28
N ALA A 43 6.62 9.41 -3.06
CA ALA A 43 5.54 9.65 -2.11
C ALA A 43 4.87 10.98 -2.45
N CYS A 44 3.56 10.95 -2.71
CA CYS A 44 2.84 12.07 -3.31
C CYS A 44 1.96 12.85 -2.31
N GLY A 45 1.86 12.42 -1.06
CA GLY A 45 0.94 13.00 -0.09
C GLY A 45 -0.48 12.50 -0.32
N SER A 46 -1.37 13.36 -0.78
CA SER A 46 -2.78 13.01 -1.01
C SER A 46 -2.99 12.05 -2.19
N ARG A 47 -4.14 11.35 -2.20
CA ARG A 47 -4.55 10.50 -3.34
C ARG A 47 -4.66 11.26 -4.66
N ASN A 48 -5.22 12.48 -4.63
CA ASN A 48 -5.37 13.31 -5.83
C ASN A 48 -4.00 13.75 -6.37
N SER A 49 -3.07 14.08 -5.47
CA SER A 49 -1.68 14.38 -5.84
C SER A 49 -1.01 13.17 -6.48
N ALA A 50 -1.19 11.96 -5.92
CA ALA A 50 -0.66 10.72 -6.47
C ALA A 50 -1.20 10.43 -7.87
N PHE A 51 -2.52 10.55 -8.07
CA PHE A 51 -3.15 10.35 -9.38
C PHE A 51 -2.70 11.38 -10.42
N ASN A 52 -2.63 12.67 -10.05
CA ASN A 52 -2.16 13.72 -10.95
C ASN A 52 -0.72 13.49 -11.39
N ASP A 53 0.16 13.17 -10.45
CA ASP A 53 1.57 12.87 -10.71
C ASP A 53 1.72 11.63 -11.62
N PHE A 54 0.96 10.56 -11.34
CA PHE A 54 0.89 9.36 -12.18
C PHE A 54 0.48 9.71 -13.61
N ARG A 55 -0.59 10.50 -13.78
CA ARG A 55 -1.12 10.88 -15.10
C ARG A 55 -0.08 11.64 -15.91
N ILE A 56 0.62 12.59 -15.30
CA ILE A 56 1.69 13.36 -15.94
C ILE A 56 2.81 12.43 -16.41
N ALA A 57 3.26 11.52 -15.55
CA ALA A 57 4.34 10.59 -15.87
C ALA A 57 3.97 9.60 -16.98
N HIS A 58 2.74 9.07 -16.93
CA HIS A 58 2.19 8.19 -17.95
C HIS A 58 2.10 8.89 -19.32
N GLN A 59 1.65 10.15 -19.34
CA GLN A 59 1.56 10.95 -20.57
C GLN A 59 2.93 11.26 -21.17
N ASN A 60 3.92 11.57 -20.34
CA ASN A 60 5.26 11.93 -20.80
C ASN A 60 6.09 10.73 -21.28
N LYS A 61 5.68 9.49 -20.94
CA LYS A 61 6.35 8.23 -21.36
C LYS A 61 7.86 8.19 -21.07
N THR A 62 8.27 8.79 -19.95
CA THR A 62 9.68 8.85 -19.54
C THR A 62 10.18 7.57 -18.87
N HIS A 63 9.29 6.62 -18.60
CA HIS A 63 9.57 5.34 -17.96
C HIS A 63 8.94 4.21 -18.76
N LEU A 64 9.53 3.02 -18.68
CA LEU A 64 8.99 1.81 -19.32
C LEU A 64 7.70 1.36 -18.64
N PHE A 65 7.65 1.47 -17.31
CA PHE A 65 6.46 1.20 -16.52
C PHE A 65 6.23 2.31 -15.49
N VAL A 66 4.99 2.78 -15.42
CA VAL A 66 4.53 3.78 -14.47
C VAL A 66 3.35 3.17 -13.74
N ALA A 67 3.40 3.15 -12.41
CA ALA A 67 2.32 2.63 -11.58
C ALA A 67 1.88 3.62 -10.49
N LEU A 68 0.63 3.46 -10.06
CA LEU A 68 -0.02 4.17 -8.97
C LEU A 68 -0.33 3.15 -7.86
N TRP A 69 0.24 3.32 -6.68
CA TRP A 69 0.01 2.44 -5.54
C TRP A 69 -0.71 3.19 -4.42
N ILE A 70 -1.99 2.87 -4.23
CA ILE A 70 -2.91 3.68 -3.43
C ILE A 70 -3.88 2.84 -2.60
N ASP A 71 -4.54 3.47 -1.64
CA ASP A 71 -5.65 2.86 -0.92
C ASP A 71 -6.84 2.73 -1.89
N SER A 72 -7.50 1.56 -1.90
CA SER A 72 -8.75 1.40 -2.67
C SER A 72 -9.93 2.12 -2.04
N GLU A 73 -9.79 2.53 -0.77
CA GLU A 73 -10.76 3.23 0.08
C GLU A 73 -11.98 2.40 0.48
N ASP A 74 -12.55 1.68 -0.49
CA ASP A 74 -13.65 0.74 -0.33
C ASP A 74 -13.24 -0.66 -0.81
N PRO A 75 -13.96 -1.72 -0.39
CA PRO A 75 -13.79 -3.06 -0.93
C PRO A 75 -13.91 -3.10 -2.45
N VAL A 76 -13.02 -3.84 -3.10
CA VAL A 76 -12.96 -3.94 -4.56
C VAL A 76 -13.68 -5.21 -5.01
N SER A 77 -14.71 -5.08 -5.85
CA SER A 77 -15.48 -6.23 -6.34
C SER A 77 -14.70 -7.09 -7.36
N ASN A 78 -13.84 -6.46 -8.16
CA ASN A 78 -12.97 -7.13 -9.11
C ASN A 78 -11.59 -6.44 -9.13
N ILE A 79 -10.60 -7.08 -8.51
CA ILE A 79 -9.25 -6.54 -8.38
C ILE A 79 -8.51 -6.37 -9.71
N GLU A 80 -8.98 -7.00 -10.80
CA GLU A 80 -8.41 -6.82 -12.15
C GLU A 80 -9.01 -5.63 -12.90
N LYS A 81 -10.12 -5.04 -12.41
CA LYS A 81 -10.79 -3.88 -13.00
C LYS A 81 -10.63 -2.62 -12.14
N THR A 82 -9.38 -2.30 -11.84
CA THR A 82 -8.99 -1.18 -10.98
C THR A 82 -9.49 0.19 -11.42
N TRP A 83 -9.51 0.48 -12.73
CA TRP A 83 -10.00 1.76 -13.24
C TRP A 83 -11.51 1.88 -13.16
N GLU A 84 -12.24 0.76 -13.32
CA GLU A 84 -13.69 0.73 -13.10
C GLU A 84 -14.02 1.09 -11.63
N HIS A 85 -13.26 0.52 -10.69
CA HIS A 85 -13.38 0.84 -9.26
C HIS A 85 -13.10 2.32 -8.97
N LEU A 86 -11.96 2.83 -9.46
CA LEU A 86 -11.57 4.23 -9.25
C LEU A 86 -12.55 5.21 -9.91
N LYS A 87 -13.09 4.90 -11.08
CA LYS A 87 -14.12 5.72 -11.71
C LYS A 87 -15.38 5.79 -10.86
N LYS A 88 -15.85 4.65 -10.34
CA LYS A 88 -17.04 4.59 -9.49
C LYS A 88 -16.86 5.31 -8.15
N ARG A 89 -15.69 5.14 -7.52
CA ARG A 89 -15.40 5.71 -6.18
C ARG A 89 -14.98 7.17 -6.24
N ASP A 90 -14.07 7.51 -7.16
CA ASP A 90 -13.40 8.82 -7.21
C ASP A 90 -13.90 9.72 -8.34
N GLY A 91 -14.59 9.17 -9.34
CA GLY A 91 -14.84 9.87 -10.60
C GLY A 91 -13.58 10.03 -11.47
N TRP A 92 -12.52 9.28 -11.18
CA TRP A 92 -11.29 9.34 -11.98
C TRP A 92 -11.44 8.58 -13.28
N GLU A 93 -11.28 9.29 -14.40
CA GLU A 93 -11.24 8.68 -15.71
C GLU A 93 -9.89 8.00 -15.96
N GLN A 94 -9.94 6.79 -16.53
CA GLN A 94 -8.76 6.06 -16.95
C GLN A 94 -7.97 6.89 -17.98
N PRO A 95 -6.67 7.18 -17.74
CA PRO A 95 -5.87 7.89 -18.74
C PRO A 95 -5.79 7.12 -20.05
N ALA A 96 -5.77 7.84 -21.18
CA ALA A 96 -5.68 7.22 -22.50
C ALA A 96 -4.46 6.28 -22.60
N LYS A 97 -4.70 5.08 -23.16
CA LYS A 97 -3.66 4.03 -23.32
C LYS A 97 -3.00 3.59 -22.00
N SER A 98 -3.68 3.78 -20.87
CA SER A 98 -3.29 3.14 -19.61
C SER A 98 -4.01 1.81 -19.43
N PHE A 99 -3.54 0.98 -18.50
CA PHE A 99 -4.08 -0.35 -18.23
C PHE A 99 -4.31 -0.55 -16.72
N ASP A 100 -5.18 -1.48 -16.35
CA ASP A 100 -5.45 -1.80 -14.94
C ASP A 100 -4.22 -2.27 -14.18
N GLU A 101 -3.24 -2.89 -14.86
CA GLU A 101 -1.99 -3.31 -14.22
C GLU A 101 -1.19 -2.13 -13.66
N GLN A 102 -1.45 -0.89 -14.10
CA GLN A 102 -0.77 0.30 -13.59
C GLN A 102 -1.34 0.79 -12.25
N VAL A 103 -2.47 0.25 -11.78
CA VAL A 103 -3.03 0.56 -10.46
C VAL A 103 -2.79 -0.63 -9.53
N LEU A 104 -2.14 -0.35 -8.41
CA LEU A 104 -1.80 -1.29 -7.36
C LEU A 104 -2.57 -0.86 -6.10
N PHE A 105 -3.35 -1.75 -5.50
CA PHE A 105 -4.14 -1.40 -4.32
C PHE A 105 -3.55 -1.91 -3.01
N MET A 106 -3.49 -1.02 -2.03
CA MET A 106 -3.29 -1.30 -0.60
C MET A 106 -4.66 -1.49 0.09
N THR A 107 -5.50 -2.37 -0.44
CA THR A 107 -6.94 -2.43 -0.10
C THR A 107 -7.17 -2.72 1.37
N THR A 108 -8.25 -2.25 2.03
CA THR A 108 -9.00 -1.03 1.66
C THR A 108 -8.23 0.24 2.04
N CYS A 109 -7.28 0.08 2.94
CA CYS A 109 -6.28 1.04 3.32
C CYS A 109 -5.01 0.31 3.79
N MET A 110 -3.90 1.05 3.94
CA MET A 110 -2.64 0.51 4.47
C MET A 110 -2.81 -0.31 5.77
N GLU A 111 -3.74 0.06 6.64
CA GLU A 111 -4.07 -0.70 7.86
C GLU A 111 -4.45 -2.16 7.60
N THR A 112 -4.97 -2.48 6.42
CA THR A 112 -5.29 -3.87 6.03
C THR A 112 -4.02 -4.70 5.88
N LEU A 113 -2.97 -4.13 5.30
CA LEU A 113 -1.65 -4.78 5.23
C LEU A 113 -1.10 -4.99 6.64
N ILE A 114 -1.21 -3.97 7.49
CA ILE A 114 -0.70 -4.00 8.87
C ILE A 114 -1.45 -5.02 9.73
N ALA A 115 -2.78 -5.07 9.62
CA ALA A 115 -3.61 -6.01 10.38
C ALA A 115 -3.42 -7.48 9.96
N THR A 116 -2.88 -7.70 8.76
CA THR A 116 -2.59 -9.05 8.25
C THR A 116 -1.38 -9.67 8.95
N ASP A 117 -0.34 -8.87 9.26
CA ASP A 117 0.88 -9.36 9.90
C ASP A 117 0.90 -9.12 11.41
N ARG A 118 0.35 -10.10 12.12
CA ARG A 118 0.33 -10.11 13.60
C ARG A 118 1.73 -10.18 14.21
N GLU A 119 2.69 -10.82 13.54
CA GLU A 119 4.06 -10.93 14.05
C GLU A 119 4.82 -9.61 13.92
N ALA A 120 4.62 -8.86 12.84
CA ALA A 120 5.12 -7.48 12.74
C ALA A 120 4.50 -6.57 13.82
N LEU A 121 3.20 -6.70 14.08
CA LEU A 121 2.53 -5.99 15.18
C LEU A 121 3.15 -6.34 16.54
N LYS A 122 3.33 -7.64 16.85
CA LYS A 122 4.00 -8.09 18.08
C LYS A 122 5.40 -7.55 18.22
N LYS A 123 6.21 -7.56 17.16
CA LYS A 123 7.58 -7.00 17.18
C LYS A 123 7.57 -5.52 17.53
N CYS A 124 6.57 -4.76 17.06
CA CYS A 124 6.46 -3.33 17.31
C CYS A 124 5.90 -2.98 18.69
N PHE A 125 4.84 -3.68 19.11
CA PHE A 125 4.05 -3.34 20.31
C PHE A 125 4.32 -4.23 21.52
N LYS A 126 5.03 -5.35 21.31
CA LYS A 126 5.46 -6.32 22.33
C LYS A 126 4.28 -6.84 23.16
N ASP A 127 4.52 -7.09 24.45
CA ASP A 127 3.58 -7.71 25.39
C ASP A 127 2.32 -6.87 25.65
N ASN A 128 2.28 -5.61 25.22
CA ASN A 128 1.12 -4.73 25.40
C ASN A 128 0.11 -4.79 24.25
N LEU A 129 0.40 -5.56 23.20
CA LEU A 129 -0.52 -5.76 22.09
C LEU A 129 -1.69 -6.66 22.53
N GLN A 130 -2.92 -6.14 22.42
CA GLN A 130 -4.11 -6.97 22.62
C GLN A 130 -4.46 -7.71 21.32
N GLU A 131 -3.82 -8.86 21.08
CA GLU A 131 -4.06 -9.67 19.89
C GLU A 131 -5.50 -10.13 19.72
N SER A 132 -6.21 -10.37 20.83
CA SER A 132 -7.62 -10.78 20.82
C SER A 132 -8.56 -9.74 20.22
N ALA A 133 -8.12 -8.48 20.12
CA ALA A 133 -8.86 -7.41 19.45
C ALA A 133 -8.69 -7.42 17.92
N LEU A 134 -7.66 -8.10 17.40
CA LEU A 134 -7.36 -8.10 15.97
C LEU A 134 -8.39 -8.93 15.19
N PRO A 135 -8.74 -8.50 13.96
CA PRO A 135 -9.72 -9.21 13.16
C PRO A 135 -9.17 -10.57 12.73
N PRO A 136 -10.03 -11.54 12.42
CA PRO A 136 -9.59 -12.78 11.77
C PRO A 136 -9.04 -12.45 10.37
N LEU A 137 -8.10 -13.26 9.89
CA LEU A 137 -7.36 -12.98 8.64
C LEU A 137 -8.19 -13.22 7.37
N ASN A 138 -9.35 -13.88 7.48
CA ASN A 138 -10.22 -14.11 6.34
C ASN A 138 -10.96 -12.83 5.93
N ASN A 139 -11.00 -12.57 4.62
CA ASN A 139 -11.74 -11.45 4.03
C ASN A 139 -11.37 -10.07 4.59
N LEU A 140 -10.10 -9.84 4.95
CA LEU A 140 -9.66 -8.53 5.43
C LEU A 140 -9.89 -7.41 4.41
N GLU A 141 -9.74 -7.70 3.11
CA GLU A 141 -9.98 -6.73 2.01
C GLU A 141 -11.46 -6.32 1.87
N SER A 142 -12.40 -7.01 2.52
CA SER A 142 -13.81 -6.62 2.54
C SER A 142 -14.20 -5.75 3.74
N LYS A 143 -13.27 -5.52 4.69
CA LYS A 143 -13.55 -4.70 5.88
C LYS A 143 -13.51 -3.22 5.54
N ASN A 144 -14.26 -2.43 6.31
CA ASN A 144 -14.24 -0.99 6.14
C ASN A 144 -12.92 -0.40 6.71
N ARG A 145 -12.33 0.57 6.01
CA ARG A 145 -11.11 1.27 6.47
C ARG A 145 -11.20 1.87 7.86
N LYS A 146 -12.37 2.43 8.24
CA LYS A 146 -12.58 3.00 9.58
C LYS A 146 -12.60 1.90 10.65
N GLU A 147 -13.26 0.78 10.34
CA GLU A 147 -13.29 -0.39 11.23
C GLU A 147 -11.87 -0.91 11.49
N LEU A 148 -11.07 -1.13 10.43
CA LEU A 148 -9.68 -1.60 10.56
C LEU A 148 -8.82 -0.62 11.36
N PHE A 149 -8.97 0.68 11.12
CA PHE A 149 -8.25 1.70 11.86
C PHE A 149 -8.59 1.69 13.36
N GLU A 150 -9.87 1.66 13.71
CA GLU A 150 -10.31 1.61 15.11
C GLU A 150 -9.91 0.30 15.78
N ILE A 151 -9.94 -0.83 15.07
CA ILE A 151 -9.44 -2.11 15.60
C ILE A 151 -7.95 -2.02 15.94
N LEU A 152 -7.11 -1.46 15.06
CA LEU A 152 -5.68 -1.30 15.34
C LEU A 152 -5.42 -0.34 16.50
N LYS A 153 -6.16 0.78 16.59
CA LYS A 153 -6.10 1.67 17.75
C LYS A 153 -6.50 0.95 19.03
N HIS A 154 -7.59 0.17 18.99
CA HIS A 154 -8.06 -0.58 20.13
C HIS A 154 -7.05 -1.64 20.55
N ALA A 155 -6.51 -2.43 19.62
CA ALA A 155 -5.52 -3.47 19.89
C ALA A 155 -4.23 -2.92 20.51
N THR A 156 -3.92 -1.65 20.27
CA THR A 156 -2.70 -0.99 20.75
C THR A 156 -2.94 0.03 21.87
N ARG A 157 -4.16 0.12 22.42
CA ARG A 157 -4.55 1.16 23.39
C ARG A 157 -3.77 1.13 24.71
N ASN A 158 -3.28 -0.05 25.11
CA ASN A 158 -2.49 -0.25 26.32
C ASN A 158 -0.97 -0.19 26.05
N CYS A 159 -0.57 0.03 24.79
CA CYS A 159 0.83 0.17 24.43
C CYS A 159 1.36 1.56 24.81
N PRO A 160 2.64 1.69 25.22
CA PRO A 160 3.25 3.00 25.51
C PRO A 160 3.15 3.99 24.35
N SER A 161 3.17 3.47 23.11
CA SER A 161 2.84 4.20 21.90
C SER A 161 1.77 3.39 21.17
N HIS A 162 0.57 3.96 21.03
CA HIS A 162 -0.53 3.34 20.31
C HIS A 162 -0.35 3.50 18.79
N TYR A 163 -1.16 2.78 18.02
CA TYR A 163 -1.18 2.89 16.57
C TYR A 163 -1.69 4.26 16.12
N GLU A 164 -0.92 4.91 15.23
CA GLU A 164 -1.30 6.16 14.58
C GLU A 164 -0.85 6.17 13.10
N LYS A 165 -1.59 6.90 12.27
CA LYS A 165 -1.23 7.13 10.87
C LYS A 165 0.05 7.96 10.76
N GLY A 166 0.80 7.76 9.68
CA GLY A 166 2.05 8.45 9.40
C GLY A 166 3.27 7.68 9.90
N LYS A 167 4.03 8.26 10.84
CA LYS A 167 5.34 7.73 11.26
C LYS A 167 5.27 6.26 11.66
N LYS A 168 4.31 5.88 12.52
CA LYS A 168 4.17 4.51 13.02
C LYS A 168 3.68 3.54 11.94
N SER A 169 2.70 3.95 11.13
CA SER A 169 2.24 3.14 9.99
C SER A 169 3.36 2.82 8.98
N PHE A 170 4.23 3.78 8.65
CA PHE A 170 5.35 3.53 7.71
C PHE A 170 6.48 2.70 8.32
N GLU A 171 6.68 2.79 9.64
CA GLU A 171 7.59 1.91 10.36
C GLU A 171 7.11 0.45 10.27
N LEU A 172 5.84 0.21 10.61
CA LEU A 172 5.20 -1.10 10.51
C LEU A 172 5.22 -1.65 9.08
N LEU A 173 4.93 -0.81 8.07
CA LEU A 173 4.95 -1.20 6.66
C LEU A 173 6.29 -1.84 6.26
N GLY A 174 7.41 -1.31 6.76
CA GLY A 174 8.74 -1.85 6.48
C GLY A 174 9.14 -3.06 7.34
N LEU A 175 8.25 -3.58 8.17
CA LEU A 175 8.44 -4.80 8.97
C LEU A 175 7.58 -5.97 8.47
N LEU A 176 6.59 -5.71 7.60
CA LEU A 176 5.61 -6.71 7.18
C LEU A 176 6.26 -7.83 6.36
N ASP A 177 5.81 -9.05 6.60
CA ASP A 177 6.17 -10.23 5.81
C ASP A 177 5.36 -10.27 4.51
N ALA A 178 6.04 -10.01 3.39
CA ALA A 178 5.41 -9.98 2.08
C ALA A 178 4.80 -11.33 1.64
N THR A 179 5.32 -12.46 2.14
CA THR A 179 4.77 -13.80 1.88
C THR A 179 3.44 -13.98 2.58
N LEU A 180 3.36 -13.56 3.85
CA LEU A 180 2.11 -13.60 4.62
C LEU A 180 1.06 -12.68 4.00
N LEU A 181 1.45 -11.46 3.60
CA LEU A 181 0.53 -10.55 2.90
C LEU A 181 -0.02 -11.19 1.62
N ARG A 182 0.86 -11.79 0.79
CA ARG A 182 0.47 -12.48 -0.44
C ARG A 182 -0.51 -13.63 -0.18
N GLN A 183 -0.34 -14.36 0.90
CA GLN A 183 -1.19 -15.51 1.23
C GLN A 183 -2.62 -15.10 1.59
N HIS A 184 -2.80 -13.94 2.21
CA HIS A 184 -4.09 -13.51 2.76
C HIS A 184 -4.80 -12.41 1.94
N LEU A 185 -4.05 -11.68 1.11
CA LEU A 185 -4.53 -10.49 0.42
C LEU A 185 -4.41 -10.65 -1.10
N PRO A 186 -5.51 -10.99 -1.81
CA PRO A 186 -5.55 -11.05 -3.26
C PRO A 186 -5.01 -9.80 -3.97
N SER A 187 -5.25 -8.60 -3.43
CA SER A 187 -4.74 -7.35 -4.01
C SER A 187 -3.21 -7.28 -3.97
N VAL A 188 -2.61 -7.84 -2.92
CA VAL A 188 -1.16 -7.91 -2.74
C VAL A 188 -0.56 -8.96 -3.66
N GLU A 189 -1.18 -10.14 -3.78
CA GLU A 189 -0.77 -11.16 -4.74
C GLU A 189 -0.75 -10.60 -6.18
N ARG A 190 -1.83 -9.91 -6.57
CA ARG A 190 -1.92 -9.21 -7.85
C ARG A 190 -0.79 -8.18 -8.02
N THR A 191 -0.54 -7.38 -6.99
CA THR A 191 0.54 -6.38 -7.01
C THR A 191 1.90 -7.03 -7.25
N TRP A 192 2.22 -8.10 -6.53
CA TRP A 192 3.48 -8.82 -6.70
C TRP A 192 3.62 -9.47 -8.08
N ARG A 193 2.54 -10.04 -8.63
CA ARG A 193 2.52 -10.58 -10.00
C ARG A 193 2.88 -9.50 -11.03
N ILE A 194 2.26 -8.33 -10.95
CA ILE A 194 2.52 -7.19 -11.84
C ILE A 194 3.95 -6.68 -11.69
N LEU A 195 4.42 -6.50 -10.45
CA LEU A 195 5.77 -5.99 -10.20
C LEU A 195 6.84 -6.98 -10.67
N ASN A 196 6.63 -8.29 -10.50
CA ASN A 196 7.55 -9.29 -11.04
C ASN A 196 7.66 -9.20 -12.57
N LYS A 197 6.54 -9.04 -13.28
CA LYS A 197 6.53 -8.87 -14.74
C LYS A 197 7.27 -7.60 -15.19
N ASN A 198 7.14 -6.50 -14.46
CA ASN A 198 7.63 -5.17 -14.90
C ASN A 198 8.98 -4.75 -14.31
N LEU A 199 9.51 -5.48 -13.32
CA LEU A 199 10.83 -5.21 -12.70
C LEU A 199 11.89 -6.24 -13.06
N LEU A 200 11.52 -7.37 -13.67
CA LEU A 200 12.46 -8.37 -14.18
C LEU A 200 12.92 -8.10 -15.63
N LEU A 201 12.51 -6.97 -16.22
CA LEU A 201 12.86 -6.51 -17.58
C LEU A 201 13.96 -5.44 -17.55
#